data_AF-A0A842SWD6-F1
#
_entry.id   AF-A0A842SWD6-F1
#
_cell.length_a   1.000
_cell.length_b   1.000
_cell.length_c   1.000
_cell.angle_alpha   90.00
_cell.angle_beta   90.00
_cell.angle_gamma   90.00
#
_symmetry.space_group_name_H-M   'P 1'
#
loop_
_entity.id
_entity.type
_entity.pdbx_description
1 polymer ?
#
loop_
_entity_poly.entity_id
_entity_poly.type
_entity_poly.pdbx_seq_one_letter_code
_entity_poly.pdbx_strand_id
1 'polypeptide(L)'
;MTRVSHAQALQLLLSGHTITEVADMLGVSRTLVYNRRKDFIECAEREGISVAAEQYDLDETFDDLMELSRLLKINELSVRDAKRGAELVAVMEEAEVKDPEDFMSVVIGEAQKRDLSGEEVTKYAKVLKEVEAETGKSYSQLLEEIKDYEEKHKDLEKTTILLEEQVHAVRSELEKSLDDAEVTKERLEDYISIRDNLRDYGISFEELEQLENVLSNVNDIGHDTVEIIDFYGQSKALQESLESNTKKNERLKERNEALLKENTELEEKLEQNLELRTAVKSHLEAGIEAGEVLDIVKTVKNMGEVLDLDERAAINRFITDVKTEYNERSGFTFQIRELKEIQRVLKEKNSLMKERLEVLEEVLDDRNRAVESLRRLEVLGVQDSELIEWKELLEEQEYDITSFRAEVIKLGSMYELVEEKTSYISELEARENQLESSIQELKNRISALQATLDILRESIESETEKIRAVVDDFERYFTSPETGFKSRSRRIVDDIVANLTIILQETRSEWDEDLEALENTVEKVLQETDRILANAYSGGRLVGRFHSLEPIFKLLREEPVQKTEALIGVLTMLAYIKIWLGKNYSNELAESCDIVIERLTRDLGEFYQ
;
A
#
# COMPACT_ATOMS: atom_id res chain seq x y z
N MET A 1 81.90 -62.44 -19.41
CA MET A 1 81.59 -62.06 -18.03
C MET A 1 82.46 -60.86 -17.68
N THR A 2 81.90 -59.66 -17.79
CA THR A 2 82.53 -58.41 -17.41
C THR A 2 82.85 -58.45 -15.90
N ARG A 3 84.11 -58.28 -15.52
CA ARG A 3 84.51 -58.18 -14.12
C ARG A 3 84.05 -56.82 -13.61
N VAL A 4 82.91 -56.78 -12.93
CA VAL A 4 82.45 -55.59 -12.20
C VAL A 4 83.46 -55.32 -11.08
N SER A 5 84.01 -54.10 -11.06
CA SER A 5 85.00 -53.71 -10.05
C SER A 5 84.33 -53.52 -8.68
N HIS A 6 85.10 -53.72 -7.61
CA HIS A 6 84.63 -53.41 -6.25
C HIS A 6 84.20 -51.94 -6.13
N ALA A 7 85.02 -51.03 -6.68
CA ALA A 7 84.80 -49.60 -6.68
C ALA A 7 83.44 -49.23 -7.28
N GLN A 8 83.10 -49.77 -8.46
CA GLN A 8 81.83 -49.46 -9.14
C GLN A 8 80.59 -49.85 -8.32
N ALA A 9 80.61 -51.02 -7.68
CA ALA A 9 79.49 -51.44 -6.84
C ALA A 9 79.36 -50.58 -5.58
N LEU A 10 80.48 -50.20 -4.96
CA LEU A 10 80.49 -49.37 -3.76
C LEU A 10 80.13 -47.92 -4.05
N GLN A 11 80.58 -47.37 -5.17
CA GLN A 11 80.27 -46.00 -5.59
C GLN A 11 78.77 -45.83 -5.82
N LEU A 12 78.12 -46.78 -6.53
CA LEU A 12 76.66 -46.75 -6.71
C LEU A 12 75.89 -46.88 -5.39
N LEU A 13 76.39 -47.68 -4.43
CA LEU A 13 75.78 -47.76 -3.10
C LEU A 13 75.92 -46.45 -2.32
N LEU A 14 77.07 -45.78 -2.42
CA LEU A 14 77.31 -44.48 -1.78
C LEU A 14 76.51 -43.35 -2.44
N SER A 15 76.19 -43.46 -3.73
CA SER A 15 75.24 -42.57 -4.42
C SER A 15 73.77 -42.78 -4.03
N GLY A 16 73.48 -43.71 -3.11
CA GLY A 16 72.13 -43.91 -2.54
C GLY A 16 71.31 -45.01 -3.20
N HIS A 17 71.86 -45.75 -4.18
CA HIS A 17 71.16 -46.87 -4.79
C HIS A 17 71.06 -48.06 -3.85
N THR A 18 69.92 -48.76 -3.89
CA THR A 18 69.74 -49.98 -3.12
C THR A 18 70.57 -51.13 -3.69
N ILE A 19 70.87 -52.15 -2.87
CA ILE A 19 71.60 -53.36 -3.31
C ILE A 19 70.94 -54.00 -4.55
N THR A 20 69.60 -53.94 -4.63
CA THR A 20 68.83 -54.46 -5.76
C THR A 20 69.08 -53.65 -7.02
N GLU A 21 68.96 -52.32 -6.95
CA GLU A 21 69.19 -51.42 -8.10
C GLU A 21 70.62 -51.52 -8.60
N VAL A 22 71.60 -51.58 -7.71
CA VAL A 22 73.01 -51.76 -8.07
C VAL A 22 73.25 -53.12 -8.74
N ALA A 23 72.62 -54.19 -8.26
CA ALA A 23 72.72 -55.51 -8.87
C ALA A 23 72.14 -55.51 -10.30
N ASP A 24 70.99 -54.86 -10.48
CA ASP A 24 70.32 -54.76 -11.78
C ASP A 24 71.11 -53.87 -12.76
N MET A 25 71.61 -52.71 -12.31
CA MET A 25 72.43 -51.79 -13.12
C MET A 25 73.75 -52.41 -13.59
N LEU A 26 74.38 -53.22 -12.74
CA LEU A 26 75.68 -53.84 -13.03
C LEU A 26 75.55 -55.24 -13.67
N GLY A 27 74.34 -55.79 -13.77
CA GLY A 27 74.07 -57.14 -14.29
C GLY A 27 74.71 -58.25 -13.44
N VAL A 28 74.71 -58.11 -12.12
CA VAL A 28 75.32 -59.05 -11.16
C VAL A 28 74.31 -59.56 -10.13
N SER A 29 74.68 -60.56 -9.33
CA SER A 29 73.81 -61.03 -8.26
C SER A 29 73.81 -60.06 -7.07
N ARG A 30 72.65 -59.93 -6.40
CA ARG A 30 72.51 -59.16 -5.15
C ARG A 30 73.49 -59.63 -4.07
N THR A 31 73.76 -60.94 -4.02
CA THR A 31 74.75 -61.55 -3.11
C THR A 31 76.15 -61.01 -3.38
N LEU A 32 76.52 -60.80 -4.65
CA LEU A 32 77.81 -60.21 -4.97
C LEU A 32 77.90 -58.77 -4.44
N VAL A 33 76.91 -57.93 -4.73
CA VAL A 33 76.89 -56.53 -4.24
C VAL A 33 76.91 -56.47 -2.71
N TYR A 34 76.16 -57.35 -2.04
CA TYR A 34 76.17 -57.47 -0.58
C TYR A 34 77.55 -57.84 -0.03
N ASN A 35 78.20 -58.85 -0.62
CA ASN A 35 79.55 -59.26 -0.20
C ASN A 35 80.55 -58.12 -0.41
N ARG A 36 80.49 -57.41 -1.54
CA ARG A 36 81.36 -56.26 -1.82
C ARG A 36 81.20 -55.15 -0.79
N ARG A 37 79.97 -54.83 -0.39
CA ARG A 37 79.67 -53.90 0.72
C ARG A 37 80.21 -54.40 2.05
N LYS A 38 80.01 -55.69 2.34
CA LYS A 38 80.46 -56.32 3.57
C LYS A 38 82.00 -56.28 3.68
N ASP A 39 82.71 -56.63 2.61
CA ASP A 39 84.17 -56.62 2.54
C ASP A 39 84.74 -55.21 2.80
N PHE A 40 84.06 -54.17 2.30
CA PHE A 40 84.41 -52.76 2.58
C PHE A 40 84.21 -52.41 4.05
N ILE A 41 83.07 -52.77 4.64
CA ILE A 41 82.78 -52.50 6.07
C ILE A 41 83.79 -53.22 6.97
N GLU A 42 84.06 -54.50 6.72
CA GLU A 42 85.03 -55.28 7.51
C GLU A 42 86.44 -54.68 7.43
N CYS A 43 86.84 -54.18 6.26
CA CYS A 43 88.10 -53.46 6.08
C CYS A 43 88.11 -52.13 6.83
N ALA A 44 87.04 -51.33 6.73
CA ALA A 44 86.92 -50.05 7.42
C ALA A 44 86.92 -50.19 8.95
N GLU A 45 86.30 -51.24 9.50
CA GLU A 45 86.32 -51.55 10.93
C GLU A 45 87.70 -52.01 11.41
N ARG A 46 88.44 -52.77 10.58
CA ARG A 46 89.75 -53.34 10.94
C ARG A 46 90.88 -52.32 10.83
N GLU A 47 90.89 -51.54 9.76
CA GLU A 47 92.04 -50.71 9.34
C GLU A 47 91.73 -49.22 9.35
N GLY A 48 90.47 -48.84 9.54
CA GLY A 48 89.99 -47.47 9.45
C GLY A 48 89.40 -47.15 8.08
N ILE A 49 88.42 -46.25 8.06
CA ILE A 49 87.65 -45.92 6.86
C ILE A 49 88.49 -45.26 5.75
N SER A 50 89.54 -44.53 6.11
CA SER A 50 90.46 -43.90 5.14
C SER A 50 91.32 -44.93 4.41
N VAL A 51 91.83 -45.95 5.11
CA VAL A 51 92.60 -47.04 4.51
C VAL A 51 91.70 -47.92 3.62
N ALA A 52 90.46 -48.15 4.07
CA ALA A 52 89.47 -48.86 3.26
C ALA A 52 89.08 -48.07 2.00
N ALA A 53 88.92 -46.75 2.08
CA ALA A 53 88.62 -45.92 0.92
C ALA A 53 89.73 -46.02 -0.13
N GLU A 54 91.00 -45.92 0.28
CA GLU A 54 92.16 -46.07 -0.61
C GLU A 54 92.25 -47.49 -1.20
N GLN A 55 92.00 -48.53 -0.40
CA GLN A 55 92.08 -49.93 -0.85
C GLN A 55 91.01 -50.30 -1.90
N TYR A 56 89.87 -49.61 -1.90
CA TYR A 56 88.74 -49.88 -2.79
C TYR A 56 88.52 -48.81 -3.86
N ASP A 57 89.49 -47.90 -4.09
CA ASP A 57 89.43 -46.77 -5.04
C ASP A 57 88.19 -45.87 -4.79
N LEU A 58 87.97 -45.47 -3.54
CA LEU A 58 86.88 -44.57 -3.07
C LEU A 58 87.41 -43.34 -2.34
N ASP A 59 88.69 -43.04 -2.47
CA ASP A 59 89.39 -41.92 -1.86
C ASP A 59 88.71 -40.58 -2.17
N GLU A 60 88.37 -40.31 -3.44
CA GLU A 60 87.69 -39.07 -3.83
C GLU A 60 86.31 -38.91 -3.14
N THR A 61 85.48 -39.96 -3.16
CA THR A 61 84.14 -39.92 -2.54
C THR A 61 84.22 -39.82 -1.01
N PHE A 62 85.24 -40.43 -0.41
CA PHE A 62 85.47 -40.33 1.03
C PHE A 62 85.89 -38.91 1.42
N ASP A 63 86.79 -38.28 0.66
CA ASP A 63 87.21 -36.90 0.87
C ASP A 63 86.04 -35.92 0.74
N ASP A 64 85.17 -36.10 -0.27
CA ASP A 64 83.95 -35.31 -0.44
C ASP A 64 83.00 -35.44 0.78
N LEU A 65 82.78 -36.66 1.27
CA LEU A 65 81.95 -36.92 2.45
C LEU A 65 82.55 -36.35 3.74
N MET A 66 83.88 -36.38 3.86
CA MET A 66 84.60 -35.79 4.99
C MET A 66 84.54 -34.27 4.95
N GLU A 67 84.69 -33.65 3.77
CA GLU A 67 84.51 -32.22 3.59
C GLU A 67 83.08 -31.79 3.90
N LEU A 68 82.08 -32.50 3.38
CA LEU A 68 80.67 -32.27 3.70
C LEU A 68 80.43 -32.39 5.21
N SER A 69 80.93 -33.44 5.85
CA SER A 69 80.80 -33.61 7.31
C SER A 69 81.44 -32.47 8.08
N ARG A 70 82.59 -31.95 7.61
CA ARG A 70 83.25 -30.80 8.21
C ARG A 70 82.42 -29.52 8.04
N LEU A 71 81.89 -29.28 6.85
CA LEU A 71 81.03 -28.12 6.55
C LEU A 71 79.76 -28.14 7.40
N LEU A 72 79.09 -29.29 7.51
CA LEU A 72 77.91 -29.45 8.36
C LEU A 72 78.25 -29.16 9.82
N LYS A 73 79.38 -29.67 10.32
CA LYS A 73 79.83 -29.41 11.69
C LYS A 73 80.16 -27.94 11.96
N ILE A 74 80.82 -27.26 11.02
CA ILE A 74 81.16 -25.83 11.15
C ILE A 74 79.89 -24.97 11.21
N ASN A 75 78.85 -25.35 10.47
CA ASN A 75 77.58 -24.62 10.42
C ASN A 75 76.55 -25.13 11.44
N GLU A 76 76.94 -26.03 12.35
CA GLU A 76 76.04 -26.64 13.35
C GLU A 76 74.81 -27.35 12.74
N LEU A 77 74.94 -27.86 11.51
CA LEU A 77 73.88 -28.54 10.77
C LEU A 77 73.95 -30.05 10.93
N SER A 78 72.79 -30.70 10.98
CA SER A 78 72.70 -32.16 10.90
C SER A 78 72.63 -32.63 9.44
N VAL A 79 72.90 -33.93 9.20
CA VAL A 79 72.70 -34.55 7.88
C VAL A 79 71.23 -34.46 7.43
N ARG A 80 70.27 -34.43 8.38
CA ARG A 80 68.86 -34.23 8.06
C ARG A 80 68.58 -32.81 7.55
N ASP A 81 69.25 -31.81 8.11
CA ASP A 81 69.10 -30.42 7.67
C ASP A 81 69.71 -30.22 6.28
N ALA A 82 70.86 -30.84 6.02
CA ALA A 82 71.49 -30.86 4.71
C ALA A 82 70.57 -31.48 3.65
N LYS A 83 69.96 -32.63 3.98
CA LYS A 83 68.99 -33.31 3.10
C LYS A 83 67.77 -32.41 2.84
N ARG A 84 67.20 -31.82 3.88
CA ARG A 84 66.04 -30.92 3.75
C ARG A 84 66.37 -29.69 2.91
N GLY A 85 67.56 -29.12 3.09
CA GLY A 85 68.06 -28.02 2.27
C GLY A 85 68.17 -28.41 0.79
N ALA A 86 68.73 -29.58 0.50
CA ALA A 86 68.82 -30.09 -0.87
C ALA A 86 67.45 -30.33 -1.51
N GLU A 87 66.49 -30.91 -0.77
CA GLU A 87 65.10 -31.07 -1.22
C GLU A 87 64.43 -29.72 -1.51
N LEU A 88 64.68 -28.72 -0.67
CA LEU A 88 64.11 -27.39 -0.82
C LEU A 88 64.70 -26.63 -2.02
N VAL A 89 66.01 -26.78 -2.26
CA VAL A 89 66.67 -26.26 -3.46
C VAL A 89 66.12 -26.94 -4.71
N ALA A 90 65.93 -28.27 -4.71
CA ALA A 90 65.35 -28.98 -5.84
C ALA A 90 63.93 -28.49 -6.19
N VAL A 91 63.08 -28.25 -5.18
CA VAL A 91 61.75 -27.66 -5.38
C VAL A 91 61.84 -26.24 -5.96
N MET A 92 62.83 -25.45 -5.54
CA MET A 92 63.05 -24.11 -6.09
C MET A 92 63.56 -24.14 -7.52
N GLU A 93 64.41 -25.10 -7.88
CA GLU A 93 64.86 -25.32 -9.25
C GLU A 93 63.71 -25.76 -10.16
N GLU A 94 62.84 -26.67 -9.69
CA GLU A 94 61.60 -27.05 -10.41
C GLU A 94 60.66 -25.85 -10.62
N ALA A 95 60.66 -24.89 -9.69
CA ALA A 95 59.92 -23.63 -9.79
C ALA A 95 60.66 -22.55 -10.60
N GLU A 96 61.75 -22.89 -11.29
CA GLU A 96 62.59 -21.99 -12.11
C GLU A 96 63.19 -20.81 -11.34
N VAL A 97 63.40 -20.94 -10.03
CA VAL A 97 64.08 -19.94 -9.20
C VAL A 97 65.58 -19.96 -9.52
N LYS A 98 66.08 -18.89 -10.15
CA LYS A 98 67.48 -18.80 -10.59
C LYS A 98 68.50 -18.73 -9.46
N ASP A 99 68.12 -18.13 -8.34
CA ASP A 99 68.96 -17.97 -7.16
C ASP A 99 68.11 -18.24 -5.89
N PRO A 100 68.10 -19.48 -5.40
CA PRO A 100 67.36 -19.88 -4.21
C PRO A 100 67.73 -19.08 -2.96
N GLU A 101 69.00 -18.69 -2.82
CA GLU A 101 69.51 -17.98 -1.65
C GLU A 101 69.01 -16.52 -1.63
N ASP A 102 69.12 -15.83 -2.77
CA ASP A 102 68.60 -14.47 -2.92
C ASP A 102 67.07 -14.45 -2.75
N PHE A 103 66.37 -15.40 -3.37
CA PHE A 103 64.92 -15.52 -3.23
C PHE A 103 64.48 -15.70 -1.78
N MET A 104 65.09 -16.66 -1.05
CA MET A 104 64.74 -16.88 0.36
C MET A 104 65.07 -15.64 1.21
N SER A 105 66.19 -14.98 0.96
CA SER A 105 66.58 -13.77 1.68
C SER A 105 65.59 -12.63 1.47
N VAL A 106 65.09 -12.45 0.24
CA VAL A 106 64.06 -11.45 -0.08
C VAL A 106 62.74 -11.78 0.61
N VAL A 107 62.28 -13.04 0.53
CA VAL A 107 61.02 -13.46 1.13
C VAL A 107 61.06 -13.32 2.66
N ILE A 108 62.14 -13.76 3.30
CA ILE A 108 62.33 -13.63 4.75
C ILE A 108 62.41 -12.16 5.14
N GLY A 109 63.18 -11.35 4.40
CA GLY A 109 63.35 -9.93 4.67
C GLY A 109 62.04 -9.13 4.57
N GLU A 110 61.23 -9.37 3.54
CA GLU A 110 59.93 -8.71 3.38
C GLU A 110 58.89 -9.22 4.39
N ALA A 111 58.90 -10.51 4.72
CA ALA A 111 58.04 -11.05 5.78
C ALA A 111 58.37 -10.41 7.13
N GLN A 112 59.66 -10.29 7.49
CA GLN A 112 60.09 -9.66 8.73
C GLN A 112 59.73 -8.17 8.79
N LYS A 113 59.89 -7.42 7.69
CA LYS A 113 59.49 -6.00 7.64
C LYS A 113 58.00 -5.79 7.90
N ARG A 114 57.17 -6.77 7.57
CA ARG A 114 55.71 -6.72 7.71
C ARG A 114 55.18 -7.52 8.90
N ASP A 115 56.07 -8.02 9.76
CA ASP A 115 55.74 -8.86 10.91
C ASP A 115 54.89 -10.08 10.55
N LEU A 116 55.18 -10.70 9.39
CA LEU A 116 54.46 -11.86 8.89
C LEU A 116 55.15 -13.16 9.29
N SER A 117 54.37 -14.08 9.86
CA SER A 117 54.81 -15.45 10.10
C SER A 117 54.87 -16.27 8.81
N GLY A 118 55.65 -17.35 8.80
CA GLY A 118 55.72 -18.26 7.65
C GLY A 118 54.37 -18.91 7.29
N GLU A 119 53.52 -19.15 8.29
CA GLU A 119 52.15 -19.65 8.07
C GLU A 119 51.28 -18.62 7.35
N GLU A 120 51.40 -17.34 7.71
CA GLU A 120 50.67 -16.25 7.05
C GLU A 120 51.14 -16.04 5.62
N VAL A 121 52.46 -16.06 5.38
CA VAL A 121 53.01 -15.99 4.01
C VAL A 121 52.44 -17.13 3.16
N THR A 122 52.40 -18.35 3.70
CA THR A 122 51.83 -19.51 3.01
C THR A 122 50.33 -19.37 2.78
N LYS A 123 49.59 -18.86 3.77
CA LYS A 123 48.15 -18.60 3.67
C LYS A 123 47.85 -17.58 2.58
N TYR A 124 48.58 -16.46 2.56
CA TYR A 124 48.40 -15.43 1.55
C TYR A 124 48.76 -15.92 0.15
N ALA A 125 49.83 -16.72 0.01
CA ALA A 125 50.17 -17.34 -1.27
C ALA A 125 49.06 -18.27 -1.78
N LYS A 126 48.41 -19.04 -0.88
CA LYS A 126 47.25 -19.88 -1.24
C LYS A 126 46.05 -19.05 -1.67
N VAL A 127 45.68 -18.04 -0.88
CA VAL A 127 44.57 -17.14 -1.21
C VAL A 127 44.82 -16.45 -2.56
N LEU A 128 46.06 -16.03 -2.81
CA LEU A 128 46.42 -15.40 -4.08
C LEU A 128 46.22 -16.36 -5.25
N LYS A 129 46.66 -17.61 -5.11
CA LYS A 129 46.46 -18.66 -6.12
C LYS A 129 44.98 -18.98 -6.36
N GLU A 130 44.17 -18.99 -5.31
CA GLU A 130 42.72 -19.16 -5.40
C GLU A 130 42.09 -18.01 -6.18
N VAL A 131 42.47 -16.77 -5.87
CA VAL A 131 41.99 -15.57 -6.59
C VAL A 131 42.40 -15.59 -8.06
N GLU A 132 43.64 -15.99 -8.38
CA GLU A 132 44.07 -16.17 -9.78
C GLU A 132 43.21 -17.21 -10.51
N ALA A 133 42.89 -18.33 -9.85
CA ALA A 133 42.06 -19.39 -10.42
C ALA A 133 40.59 -18.97 -10.62
N GLU A 134 40.02 -18.22 -9.67
CA GLU A 134 38.64 -17.73 -9.74
C GLU A 134 38.47 -16.62 -10.78
N THR A 135 39.43 -15.70 -10.86
CA THR A 135 39.33 -14.53 -11.74
C THR A 135 39.90 -14.79 -13.13
N GLY A 136 40.70 -15.84 -13.30
CA GLY A 136 41.44 -16.12 -14.53
C GLY A 136 42.53 -15.08 -14.85
N LYS A 137 42.89 -14.24 -13.88
CA LYS A 137 43.87 -13.15 -14.02
C LYS A 137 45.19 -13.53 -13.37
N SER A 138 46.29 -13.09 -13.96
CA SER A 138 47.62 -13.26 -13.34
C SER A 138 47.81 -12.29 -12.18
N TYR A 139 48.73 -12.61 -11.27
CA TYR A 139 49.11 -11.75 -10.15
C TYR A 139 49.44 -10.31 -10.56
N SER A 140 50.18 -10.14 -11.66
CA SER A 140 50.50 -8.83 -12.22
C SER A 140 49.25 -8.02 -12.59
N GLN A 141 48.24 -8.66 -13.19
CA GLN A 141 46.98 -8.03 -13.57
C GLN A 141 46.14 -7.68 -12.33
N LEU A 142 46.14 -8.54 -11.31
CA LEU A 142 45.48 -8.27 -10.04
C LEU A 142 46.12 -7.07 -9.33
N LEU A 143 47.44 -6.95 -9.36
CA LEU A 143 48.14 -5.79 -8.80
C LEU A 143 47.83 -4.48 -9.55
N GLU A 144 47.73 -4.53 -10.88
CA GLU A 144 47.30 -3.38 -11.67
C GLU A 144 45.86 -2.97 -11.33
N GLU A 145 44.95 -3.93 -11.21
CA GLU A 145 43.56 -3.64 -10.80
C GLU A 145 43.47 -3.04 -9.40
N ILE A 146 44.25 -3.56 -8.44
CA ILE A 146 44.32 -2.99 -7.08
C ILE A 146 44.78 -1.53 -7.14
N LYS A 147 45.81 -1.21 -7.93
CA LYS A 147 46.27 0.18 -8.11
C LYS A 147 45.20 1.06 -8.76
N ASP A 148 44.53 0.57 -9.79
CA ASP A 148 43.41 1.29 -10.44
C ASP A 148 42.27 1.55 -9.44
N TYR A 149 41.96 0.58 -8.57
CA TYR A 149 40.96 0.75 -7.52
C TYR A 149 41.41 1.73 -6.44
N GLU A 150 42.68 1.72 -6.03
CA GLU A 150 43.22 2.72 -5.10
C GLU A 150 43.14 4.14 -5.68
N GLU A 151 43.41 4.31 -6.97
CA GLU A 151 43.32 5.60 -7.65
C GLU A 151 41.87 6.07 -7.75
N LYS A 152 40.95 5.18 -8.18
CA LYS A 152 39.51 5.46 -8.18
C LYS A 152 38.98 5.79 -6.78
N HIS A 153 39.45 5.09 -5.75
CA HIS A 153 39.06 5.36 -4.37
C HIS A 153 39.49 6.76 -3.95
N LYS A 154 40.73 7.16 -4.25
CA LYS A 154 41.22 8.53 -3.97
C LYS A 154 40.42 9.60 -4.70
N ASP A 155 40.05 9.35 -5.96
CA ASP A 155 39.24 10.31 -6.72
C ASP A 155 37.81 10.39 -6.20
N LEU A 156 37.20 9.26 -5.84
CA LEU A 156 35.89 9.23 -5.19
C LEU A 156 35.93 9.99 -3.85
N GLU A 157 36.95 9.78 -3.03
CA GLU A 157 37.11 10.47 -1.76
C GLU A 157 37.19 11.99 -1.95
N LYS A 158 37.95 12.48 -2.95
CA LYS A 158 37.96 13.90 -3.32
C LYS A 158 36.59 14.41 -3.76
N THR A 159 35.85 13.65 -4.56
CA THR A 159 34.51 14.06 -5.00
C THR A 159 33.52 14.12 -3.85
N THR A 160 33.61 13.20 -2.89
CA THR A 160 32.77 13.20 -1.68
C THR A 160 33.02 14.46 -0.87
N ILE A 161 34.29 14.81 -0.61
CA ILE A 161 34.66 16.03 0.11
C ILE A 161 34.09 17.27 -0.60
N LEU A 162 34.24 17.34 -1.93
CA LEU A 162 33.77 18.49 -2.72
C LEU A 162 32.23 18.61 -2.73
N LEU A 163 31.52 17.48 -2.76
CA LEU A 163 30.06 17.44 -2.64
C LEU A 163 29.60 17.86 -1.24
N GLU A 164 30.29 17.43 -0.19
CA GLU A 164 29.99 17.86 1.18
C GLU A 164 30.16 19.37 1.36
N GLU A 165 31.23 19.94 0.79
CA GLU A 165 31.44 21.39 0.75
C GLU A 165 30.32 22.12 0.01
N GLN A 166 29.87 21.60 -1.15
CA GLN A 166 28.74 22.17 -1.90
C GLN A 166 27.43 22.10 -1.10
N VAL A 167 27.13 20.98 -0.46
CA VAL A 167 25.94 20.82 0.39
C VAL A 167 25.98 21.80 1.56
N HIS A 168 27.15 21.99 2.17
CA HIS A 168 27.31 22.98 3.24
C HIS A 168 27.09 24.41 2.73
N ALA A 169 27.65 24.77 1.57
CA ALA A 169 27.47 26.09 0.97
C ALA A 169 25.98 26.37 0.67
N VAL A 170 25.28 25.43 0.04
CA VAL A 170 23.84 25.56 -0.25
C VAL A 170 23.01 25.65 1.02
N ARG A 171 23.33 24.87 2.06
CA ARG A 171 22.65 24.97 3.36
C ARG A 171 22.84 26.32 4.02
N SER A 172 24.07 26.85 3.98
CA SER A 172 24.37 28.17 4.55
C SER A 172 23.66 29.29 3.78
N GLU A 173 23.57 29.18 2.45
CA GLU A 173 22.83 30.13 1.61
C GLU A 173 21.32 30.04 1.84
N LEU A 174 20.79 28.84 2.04
CA LEU A 174 19.39 28.62 2.43
C LEU A 174 19.09 29.22 3.80
N GLU A 175 19.94 28.96 4.80
CA GLU A 175 19.79 29.49 6.17
C GLU A 175 19.82 31.02 6.16
N LYS A 176 20.75 31.61 5.41
CA LYS A 176 20.82 33.06 5.21
C LYS A 176 19.57 33.61 4.51
N SER A 177 19.07 32.92 3.48
CA SER A 177 17.83 33.34 2.78
C SER A 177 16.60 33.22 3.67
N LEU A 178 16.57 32.27 4.60
CA LEU A 178 15.50 32.12 5.60
C LEU A 178 15.56 33.21 6.66
N ASP A 179 16.76 33.52 7.16
CA ASP A 179 17.00 34.65 8.07
C ASP A 179 16.62 35.99 7.43
N ASP A 180 17.05 36.23 6.18
CA ASP A 180 16.73 37.45 5.42
C ASP A 180 15.22 37.61 5.17
N ALA A 181 14.47 36.50 5.14
CA ALA A 181 13.02 36.48 4.96
C ALA A 181 12.23 36.49 6.29
N GLU A 182 12.89 36.45 7.44
CA GLU A 182 12.27 36.26 8.78
C GLU A 182 11.34 35.02 8.86
N VAL A 183 11.61 34.01 8.03
CA VAL A 183 10.85 32.76 7.99
C VAL A 183 11.65 31.69 8.71
N THR A 184 11.14 31.20 9.84
CA THR A 184 11.75 30.05 10.51
C THR A 184 11.65 28.82 9.60
N LYS A 185 12.66 27.95 9.65
CA LYS A 185 12.66 26.68 8.89
C LYS A 185 11.39 25.87 9.11
N GLU A 186 10.88 25.86 10.34
CA GLU A 186 9.60 25.24 10.73
C GLU A 186 8.40 25.86 9.99
N ARG A 187 8.33 27.20 9.88
CA ARG A 187 7.28 27.87 9.10
C ARG A 187 7.35 27.58 7.60
N LEU A 188 8.55 27.41 7.06
CA LEU A 188 8.71 27.03 5.65
C LEU A 188 8.26 25.58 5.43
N GLU A 189 8.62 24.67 6.33
CA GLU A 189 8.18 23.28 6.30
C GLU A 189 6.66 23.17 6.45
N ASP A 190 6.05 23.93 7.35
CA ASP A 190 4.59 24.04 7.49
C ASP A 190 3.95 24.56 6.20
N TYR A 191 4.51 25.61 5.60
CA TYR A 191 4.00 26.17 4.35
C TYR A 191 4.10 25.17 3.19
N ILE A 192 5.23 24.49 3.03
CA ILE A 192 5.43 23.47 1.99
C ILE A 192 4.46 22.31 2.20
N SER A 193 4.32 21.84 3.45
CA SER A 193 3.39 20.77 3.81
C SER A 193 1.94 21.15 3.50
N ILE A 194 1.50 22.35 3.90
CA ILE A 194 0.14 22.84 3.61
C ILE A 194 -0.07 22.98 2.10
N ARG A 195 0.93 23.50 1.37
CA ARG A 195 0.86 23.66 -0.09
C ARG A 195 0.78 22.34 -0.83
N ASP A 196 1.62 21.38 -0.48
CA ASP A 196 1.66 20.09 -1.14
C ASP A 196 0.38 19.29 -0.81
N ASN A 197 -0.09 19.34 0.44
CA ASN A 197 -1.38 18.76 0.82
C ASN A 197 -2.54 19.38 0.03
N LEU A 198 -2.62 20.71 -0.09
CA LEU A 198 -3.67 21.37 -0.87
C LEU A 198 -3.60 21.01 -2.36
N ARG A 199 -2.38 20.88 -2.90
CA ARG A 199 -2.16 20.46 -4.29
C ARG A 199 -2.61 19.02 -4.53
N ASP A 200 -2.38 18.12 -3.59
CA ASP A 200 -2.84 16.72 -3.69
C ASP A 200 -4.37 16.61 -3.70
N TYR A 201 -5.07 17.57 -3.08
CA TYR A 201 -6.53 17.71 -3.17
C TYR A 201 -7.00 18.52 -4.38
N GLY A 202 -6.10 18.89 -5.30
CA GLY A 202 -6.41 19.61 -6.53
C GLY A 202 -6.67 21.11 -6.35
N ILE A 203 -6.30 21.67 -5.20
CA ILE A 203 -6.47 23.10 -4.89
C ILE A 203 -5.11 23.80 -5.02
N SER A 204 -4.97 24.68 -6.01
CA SER A 204 -3.77 25.52 -6.10
C SER A 204 -3.77 26.56 -4.98
N PHE A 205 -2.59 26.91 -4.47
CA PHE A 205 -2.44 28.02 -3.53
C PHE A 205 -2.86 29.37 -4.14
N GLU A 206 -2.90 29.45 -5.46
CA GLU A 206 -3.40 30.61 -6.23
C GLU A 206 -4.94 30.67 -6.25
N GLU A 207 -5.62 29.60 -5.80
CA GLU A 207 -7.07 29.43 -5.81
C GLU A 207 -7.66 29.41 -4.39
N LEU A 208 -6.97 30.00 -3.40
CA LEU A 208 -7.43 30.07 -2.01
C LEU A 208 -8.84 30.69 -1.85
N GLU A 209 -9.24 31.59 -2.74
CA GLU A 209 -10.61 32.13 -2.79
C GLU A 209 -11.68 31.03 -3.02
N GLN A 210 -11.35 29.97 -3.77
CA GLN A 210 -12.27 28.85 -3.97
C GLN A 210 -12.45 28.04 -2.68
N LEU A 211 -11.38 27.87 -1.89
CA LEU A 211 -11.44 27.19 -0.60
C LEU A 211 -12.26 27.99 0.42
N GLU A 212 -12.10 29.31 0.43
CA GLU A 212 -12.91 30.21 1.26
C GLU A 212 -14.40 30.11 0.90
N ASN A 213 -14.72 30.12 -0.39
CA ASN A 213 -16.10 29.95 -0.86
C ASN A 213 -16.70 28.59 -0.48
N VAL A 214 -15.93 27.50 -0.52
CA VAL A 214 -16.39 26.18 -0.08
C VAL A 214 -16.70 26.19 1.42
N LEU A 215 -15.84 26.79 2.25
CA LEU A 215 -16.06 26.90 3.68
C LEU A 215 -17.28 27.78 4.02
N SER A 216 -17.46 28.91 3.32
CA SER A 216 -18.64 29.77 3.47
C SER A 216 -19.93 29.04 3.09
N ASN A 217 -19.94 28.31 1.97
CA ASN A 217 -21.12 27.55 1.53
C ASN A 217 -21.51 26.44 2.52
N VAL A 218 -20.54 25.77 3.16
CA VAL A 218 -20.82 24.75 4.19
C VAL A 218 -21.46 25.39 5.42
N ASN A 219 -20.99 26.56 5.81
CA ASN A 219 -21.57 27.33 6.91
C ASN A 219 -22.99 27.85 6.59
N ASP A 220 -23.22 28.31 5.36
CA ASP A 220 -24.52 28.82 4.90
C ASP A 220 -25.60 27.72 4.80
N ILE A 221 -25.20 26.46 4.65
CA ILE A 221 -26.11 25.29 4.69
C ILE A 221 -26.47 24.91 6.15
N GLY A 222 -25.91 25.61 7.14
CA GLY A 222 -26.23 25.44 8.56
C GLY A 222 -25.40 24.37 9.26
N HIS A 223 -24.28 23.94 8.66
CA HIS A 223 -23.33 23.05 9.29
C HIS A 223 -22.16 23.84 9.88
N ASP A 224 -21.81 23.58 11.14
CA ASP A 224 -20.64 24.19 11.76
C ASP A 224 -19.36 23.60 11.16
N THR A 225 -18.65 24.41 10.39
CA THR A 225 -17.36 24.04 9.78
C THR A 225 -16.34 23.59 10.82
N VAL A 226 -16.39 24.12 12.04
CA VAL A 226 -15.47 23.73 13.14
C VAL A 226 -15.79 22.33 13.64
N GLU A 227 -17.07 21.99 13.84
CA GLU A 227 -17.46 20.62 14.23
C GLU A 227 -17.11 19.60 13.14
N ILE A 228 -17.28 19.95 11.86
CA ILE A 228 -16.88 19.09 10.74
C ILE A 228 -15.36 18.86 10.75
N ILE A 229 -14.57 19.92 10.89
CA ILE A 229 -13.11 19.83 10.95
C ILE A 229 -12.69 18.97 12.14
N ASP A 230 -13.31 19.16 13.30
CA ASP A 230 -12.97 18.40 14.51
C ASP A 230 -13.37 16.92 14.39
N PHE A 231 -14.55 16.63 13.81
CA PHE A 231 -14.99 15.26 13.53
C PHE A 231 -14.03 14.53 12.57
N TYR A 232 -13.63 15.16 11.46
CA TYR A 232 -12.67 14.57 10.54
C TYR A 232 -11.25 14.49 11.13
N GLY A 233 -10.88 15.44 11.99
CA GLY A 233 -9.63 15.40 12.76
C GLY A 233 -9.55 14.19 13.68
N GLN A 234 -10.63 13.94 14.45
CA GLN A 234 -10.75 12.76 15.31
C GLN A 234 -10.78 11.45 14.49
N SER A 235 -11.47 11.44 13.35
CA SER A 235 -11.50 10.29 12.43
C SER A 235 -10.11 9.98 11.87
N LYS A 236 -9.32 11.00 11.51
CA LYS A 236 -7.95 10.83 11.02
C LYS A 236 -7.03 10.30 12.12
N ALA A 237 -7.12 10.85 13.34
CA ALA A 237 -6.36 10.34 14.49
C ALA A 237 -6.67 8.87 14.81
N LEU A 238 -7.94 8.47 14.69
CA LEU A 238 -8.35 7.07 14.80
C LEU A 238 -7.78 6.20 13.68
N GLN A 239 -7.75 6.69 12.44
CA GLN A 239 -7.17 5.98 11.31
C GLN A 239 -5.65 5.81 11.45
N GLU A 240 -4.92 6.85 11.87
CA GLU A 240 -3.49 6.79 12.15
C GLU A 240 -3.18 5.82 13.30
N SER A 241 -4.02 5.81 14.34
CA SER A 241 -3.93 4.85 15.44
C SER A 241 -4.19 3.42 14.97
N LEU A 242 -5.19 3.22 14.10
CA LEU A 242 -5.46 1.92 13.47
C LEU A 242 -4.25 1.45 12.68
N GLU A 243 -3.73 2.28 11.77
CA GLU A 243 -2.55 1.97 10.95
C GLU A 243 -1.32 1.62 11.80
N SER A 244 -1.05 2.42 12.83
CA SER A 244 0.04 2.19 13.80
C SER A 244 -0.13 0.85 14.53
N ASN A 245 -1.35 0.51 14.93
CA ASN A 245 -1.65 -0.76 15.58
C ASN A 245 -1.53 -1.95 14.62
N THR A 246 -1.95 -1.81 13.35
CA THR A 246 -1.69 -2.85 12.32
C THR A 246 -0.20 -3.09 12.13
N LYS A 247 0.61 -2.04 11.99
CA LYS A 247 2.07 -2.16 11.87
C LYS A 247 2.70 -2.81 13.11
N LYS A 248 2.21 -2.50 14.31
CA LYS A 248 2.64 -3.17 15.55
C LYS A 248 2.26 -4.64 15.55
N ASN A 249 1.06 -4.99 15.10
CA ASN A 249 0.62 -6.38 15.00
C ASN A 249 1.44 -7.18 13.98
N GLU A 250 1.77 -6.59 12.83
CA GLU A 250 2.66 -7.21 11.84
C GLU A 250 4.04 -7.48 12.45
N ARG A 251 4.65 -6.49 13.10
CA ARG A 251 5.94 -6.67 13.80
C ARG A 251 5.88 -7.74 14.89
N LEU A 252 4.78 -7.81 15.64
CA LEU A 252 4.60 -8.85 16.66
C LEU A 252 4.43 -10.24 16.04
N LYS A 253 3.76 -10.33 14.89
CA LYS A 253 3.61 -11.57 14.14
C LYS A 253 4.96 -12.05 13.60
N GLU A 254 5.73 -11.18 12.96
CA GLU A 254 7.10 -11.47 12.52
C GLU A 254 7.99 -11.91 13.68
N ARG A 255 7.90 -11.23 14.83
CA ARG A 255 8.65 -11.62 16.04
C ARG A 255 8.22 -12.99 16.57
N ASN A 256 6.93 -13.31 16.56
CA ASN A 256 6.43 -14.62 16.97
C ASN A 256 6.90 -15.73 16.02
N GLU A 257 6.91 -15.46 14.71
CA GLU A 257 7.44 -16.40 13.71
C GLU A 257 8.95 -16.64 13.90
N ALA A 258 9.72 -15.58 14.18
CA ALA A 258 11.15 -15.70 14.50
C ALA A 258 11.40 -16.49 15.79
N LEU A 259 10.62 -16.24 16.85
CA LEU A 259 10.71 -16.97 18.12
C LEU A 259 10.31 -18.43 17.97
N LEU A 260 9.30 -18.74 17.15
CA LEU A 260 8.93 -20.12 16.84
C LEU A 260 10.08 -20.86 16.16
N LYS A 261 10.74 -20.21 15.18
CA LYS A 261 11.90 -20.77 14.51
C LYS A 261 13.07 -21.01 15.47
N GLU A 262 13.37 -20.03 16.33
CA GLU A 262 14.40 -20.18 17.37
C GLU A 262 14.09 -21.33 18.33
N ASN A 263 12.83 -21.48 18.75
CA ASN A 263 12.40 -22.60 19.58
C ASN A 263 12.61 -23.95 18.88
N THR A 264 12.26 -24.06 17.60
CA THR A 264 12.49 -25.31 16.84
C THR A 264 13.98 -25.64 16.74
N GLU A 265 14.85 -24.64 16.52
CA GLU A 265 16.31 -24.85 16.49
C GLU A 265 16.87 -25.26 17.86
N LEU A 266 16.30 -24.73 18.95
CA LEU A 266 16.68 -25.11 20.31
C LEU A 266 16.20 -26.52 20.66
N GLU A 267 15.01 -26.91 20.22
CA GLU A 267 14.47 -28.28 20.38
C GLU A 267 15.36 -29.30 19.65
N GLU A 268 15.77 -29.02 18.41
CA GLU A 268 16.71 -29.87 17.66
C GLU A 268 18.07 -30.00 18.38
N LYS A 269 18.62 -28.89 18.89
CA LYS A 269 19.85 -28.92 19.69
C LYS A 269 19.69 -29.69 20.98
N LEU A 270 18.52 -29.61 21.62
CA LEU A 270 18.23 -30.35 22.84
C LEU A 270 18.18 -31.86 22.56
N GLU A 271 17.56 -32.26 21.45
CA GLU A 271 17.50 -33.65 21.01
C GLU A 271 18.90 -34.21 20.69
N GLN A 272 19.72 -33.47 19.94
CA GLN A 272 21.13 -33.84 19.70
C GLN A 272 21.93 -33.98 21.00
N ASN A 273 21.71 -33.08 21.97
CA ASN A 273 22.38 -33.16 23.28
C ASN A 273 21.88 -34.35 24.11
N LEU A 274 20.60 -34.71 24.01
CA LEU A 274 20.04 -35.91 24.65
C LEU A 274 20.64 -37.18 24.05
N GLU A 275 20.80 -37.25 22.73
CA GLU A 275 21.49 -38.34 22.06
C GLU A 275 22.95 -38.47 22.53
N LEU A 276 23.70 -37.37 22.52
CA LEU A 276 25.08 -37.30 23.03
C LEU A 276 25.16 -37.75 24.49
N ARG A 277 24.27 -37.26 25.35
CA ARG A 277 24.21 -37.66 26.76
C ARG A 277 23.93 -39.14 26.89
N THR A 278 23.04 -39.70 26.07
CA THR A 278 22.71 -41.13 26.08
C THR A 278 23.90 -41.96 25.63
N ALA A 279 24.63 -41.53 24.60
CA ALA A 279 25.86 -42.16 24.15
C ALA A 279 26.94 -42.13 25.25
N VAL A 280 27.20 -40.97 25.85
CA VAL A 280 28.16 -40.83 26.98
C VAL A 280 27.75 -41.69 28.16
N LYS A 281 26.47 -41.71 28.51
CA LYS A 281 25.95 -42.56 29.59
C LYS A 281 26.15 -44.04 29.27
N SER A 282 25.93 -44.47 28.02
CA SER A 282 26.19 -45.86 27.60
C SER A 282 27.66 -46.24 27.68
N HIS A 283 28.58 -45.31 27.38
CA HIS A 283 30.02 -45.52 27.53
C HIS A 283 30.43 -45.62 29.01
N LEU A 284 29.88 -44.76 29.87
CA LEU A 284 30.09 -44.82 31.32
C LEU A 284 29.51 -46.10 31.93
N GLU A 285 28.32 -46.53 31.52
CA GLU A 285 27.69 -47.79 31.96
C GLU A 285 28.47 -49.02 31.47
N ALA A 286 29.17 -48.93 30.33
CA ALA A 286 30.11 -49.93 29.86
C ALA A 286 31.46 -49.92 30.61
N GLY A 287 31.63 -49.02 31.59
CA GLY A 287 32.84 -48.87 32.38
C GLY A 287 33.99 -48.20 31.64
N ILE A 288 33.72 -47.57 30.49
CA ILE A 288 34.74 -46.88 29.69
C ILE A 288 34.82 -45.43 30.17
N GLU A 289 35.88 -45.10 30.89
CA GLU A 289 36.12 -43.73 31.34
C GLU A 289 36.67 -42.86 30.20
N ALA A 290 36.40 -41.55 30.24
CA ALA A 290 36.86 -40.63 29.20
C ALA A 290 38.40 -40.63 29.03
N GLY A 291 39.14 -40.94 30.11
CA GLY A 291 40.59 -41.13 30.07
C GLY A 291 41.00 -42.35 29.25
N GLU A 292 40.24 -43.43 29.29
CA GLU A 292 40.55 -44.67 28.57
C GLU A 292 40.31 -44.53 27.07
N VAL A 293 39.30 -43.75 26.66
CA VAL A 293 39.08 -43.41 25.24
C VAL A 293 40.24 -42.55 24.71
N LEU A 294 40.71 -41.59 25.52
CA LEU A 294 41.87 -40.77 25.18
C LEU A 294 43.15 -41.61 25.10
N ASP A 295 43.32 -42.60 25.97
CA ASP A 295 44.45 -43.52 25.93
C ASP A 295 44.40 -44.43 24.70
N ILE A 296 43.22 -44.90 24.29
CA ILE A 296 43.04 -45.63 23.03
C ILE A 296 43.38 -44.73 21.84
N VAL A 297 42.86 -43.51 21.78
CA VAL A 297 43.15 -42.55 20.70
C VAL A 297 44.65 -42.23 20.65
N LYS A 298 45.29 -42.03 21.80
CA LYS A 298 46.73 -41.77 21.90
C LYS A 298 47.55 -42.99 21.47
N THR A 299 47.11 -44.19 21.82
CA THR A 299 47.76 -45.45 21.41
C THR A 299 47.61 -45.67 19.90
N VAL A 300 46.43 -45.41 19.35
CA VAL A 300 46.16 -45.47 17.91
C VAL A 300 46.95 -44.42 17.15
N LYS A 301 47.09 -43.21 17.70
CA LYS A 301 47.95 -42.16 17.14
C LYS A 301 49.41 -42.61 17.11
N ASN A 302 49.93 -43.12 18.23
CA ASN A 302 51.31 -43.62 18.31
C ASN A 302 51.54 -44.82 17.36
N MET A 303 50.54 -45.69 17.18
CA MET A 303 50.60 -46.79 16.20
C MET A 303 50.52 -46.27 14.76
N GLY A 304 49.74 -45.21 14.52
CA GLY A 304 49.67 -44.50 13.25
C GLY A 304 51.01 -43.89 12.86
N GLU A 305 51.72 -43.28 13.81
CA GLU A 305 53.09 -42.75 13.60
C GLU A 305 54.09 -43.85 13.23
N VAL A 306 53.96 -45.05 13.81
CA VAL A 306 54.79 -46.23 13.45
C VAL A 306 54.46 -46.76 12.05
N LEU A 307 53.24 -46.52 11.56
CA LEU A 307 52.74 -46.96 10.26
C LEU A 307 52.71 -45.84 9.21
N ASP A 308 53.25 -44.67 9.53
CA ASP A 308 53.29 -43.47 8.67
C ASP A 308 51.91 -42.99 8.20
N LEU A 309 50.91 -43.09 9.08
CA LEU A 309 49.54 -42.60 8.86
C LEU A 309 49.31 -41.30 9.63
N ASP A 310 48.67 -40.32 8.98
CA ASP A 310 48.20 -39.12 9.67
C ASP A 310 47.21 -39.48 10.78
N GLU A 311 47.17 -38.71 11.86
CA GLU A 311 46.35 -38.99 13.05
C GLU A 311 44.88 -39.29 12.70
N ARG A 312 44.30 -38.56 11.75
CA ARG A 312 42.91 -38.74 11.34
C ARG A 312 42.74 -40.01 10.49
N ALA A 313 43.68 -40.32 9.59
CA ALA A 313 43.70 -41.57 8.84
C ALA A 313 43.97 -42.79 9.74
N ALA A 314 44.84 -42.67 10.74
CA ALA A 314 45.15 -43.73 11.71
C ALA A 314 43.94 -44.07 12.57
N ILE A 315 43.22 -43.05 13.07
CA ILE A 315 41.98 -43.23 13.83
C ILE A 315 40.89 -43.85 12.94
N ASN A 316 40.68 -43.33 11.72
CA ASN A 316 39.68 -43.88 10.81
C ASN A 316 40.02 -45.32 10.37
N ARG A 317 41.30 -45.62 10.17
CA ARG A 317 41.76 -46.96 9.84
C ARG A 317 41.58 -47.91 11.01
N PHE A 318 41.96 -47.52 12.22
CA PHE A 318 41.66 -48.30 13.43
C PHE A 318 40.16 -48.56 13.59
N ILE A 319 39.31 -47.55 13.41
CA ILE A 319 37.84 -47.71 13.44
C ILE A 319 37.39 -48.70 12.36
N THR A 320 37.97 -48.64 11.17
CA THR A 320 37.66 -49.54 10.05
C THR A 320 38.14 -50.96 10.33
N ASP A 321 39.36 -51.14 10.83
CA ASP A 321 39.97 -52.42 11.16
C ASP A 321 39.26 -53.08 12.36
N VAL A 322 38.84 -52.31 13.37
CA VAL A 322 37.97 -52.80 14.46
C VAL A 322 36.61 -53.24 13.92
N LYS A 323 36.06 -52.52 12.93
CA LYS A 323 34.78 -52.87 12.30
C LYS A 323 34.86 -54.06 11.33
N THR A 324 36.02 -54.30 10.71
CA THR A 324 36.16 -55.24 9.58
C THR A 324 37.06 -56.45 9.87
N GLU A 325 38.10 -56.30 10.69
CA GLU A 325 39.12 -57.32 10.94
C GLU A 325 39.11 -57.90 12.37
N TYR A 326 38.29 -57.39 13.30
CA TYR A 326 38.10 -58.00 14.61
C TYR A 326 37.43 -59.38 14.45
N ASN A 327 38.26 -60.41 14.30
CA ASN A 327 37.84 -61.74 13.88
C ASN A 327 36.92 -62.38 14.93
N GLU A 328 35.69 -62.62 14.48
CA GLU A 328 34.52 -63.08 15.18
C GLU A 328 34.62 -64.46 15.84
N ARG A 329 35.79 -65.12 15.90
CA ARG A 329 35.97 -66.45 16.55
C ARG A 329 36.80 -66.43 17.83
N SER A 330 37.57 -65.39 18.09
CA SER A 330 38.46 -65.29 19.27
C SER A 330 38.28 -64.02 20.08
N GLY A 331 37.41 -63.10 19.64
CA GLY A 331 37.01 -61.92 20.40
C GLY A 331 35.75 -62.15 21.24
N PHE A 332 35.53 -61.29 22.24
CA PHE A 332 34.30 -61.26 23.03
C PHE A 332 33.04 -61.19 22.15
N THR A 333 33.12 -60.71 20.91
CA THR A 333 32.06 -60.73 19.90
C THR A 333 31.59 -62.13 19.48
N PHE A 334 32.45 -63.17 19.53
CA PHE A 334 32.02 -64.56 19.29
C PHE A 334 31.19 -65.07 20.47
N GLN A 335 31.68 -64.85 21.69
CA GLN A 335 30.99 -65.22 22.91
C GLN A 335 29.70 -64.40 23.06
N ILE A 336 29.70 -63.14 22.63
CA ILE A 336 28.53 -62.28 22.52
C ILE A 336 27.66 -62.71 21.35
N ARG A 337 28.15 -63.30 20.25
CA ARG A 337 27.29 -63.87 19.20
C ARG A 337 26.65 -65.16 19.68
N GLU A 338 27.37 -66.02 20.39
CA GLU A 338 26.83 -67.23 21.00
C GLU A 338 25.81 -66.86 22.09
N LEU A 339 26.12 -65.89 22.94
CA LEU A 339 25.19 -65.31 23.91
C LEU A 339 24.05 -64.54 23.24
N LYS A 340 24.28 -63.84 22.13
CA LYS A 340 23.23 -63.15 21.35
C LYS A 340 22.37 -64.13 20.59
N GLU A 341 22.89 -65.29 20.21
CA GLU A 341 22.14 -66.35 19.55
C GLU A 341 21.30 -67.09 20.58
N ILE A 342 21.86 -67.37 21.77
CA ILE A 342 21.10 -67.82 22.93
C ILE A 342 20.08 -66.75 23.35
N GLN A 343 20.43 -65.47 23.35
CA GLN A 343 19.54 -64.34 23.63
C GLN A 343 18.51 -64.17 22.51
N ARG A 344 18.83 -64.49 21.26
CA ARG A 344 17.92 -64.42 20.11
C ARG A 344 16.92 -65.55 20.20
N VAL A 345 17.35 -66.77 20.50
CA VAL A 345 16.48 -67.92 20.78
C VAL A 345 15.62 -67.67 22.02
N LEU A 346 16.18 -67.08 23.09
CA LEU A 346 15.42 -66.68 24.27
C LEU A 346 14.50 -65.49 23.99
N LYS A 347 14.87 -64.55 23.11
CA LYS A 347 14.03 -63.43 22.67
C LYS A 347 12.93 -63.89 21.75
N GLU A 348 13.16 -64.85 20.86
CA GLU A 348 12.13 -65.50 20.04
C GLU A 348 11.20 -66.32 20.91
N LYS A 349 11.73 -67.02 21.92
CA LYS A 349 10.90 -67.73 22.90
C LYS A 349 10.12 -66.76 23.80
N ASN A 350 10.72 -65.64 24.20
CA ASN A 350 10.05 -64.57 24.95
C ASN A 350 9.11 -63.77 24.07
N SER A 351 9.36 -63.61 22.76
CA SER A 351 8.45 -62.95 21.84
C SER A 351 7.28 -63.87 21.56
N LEU A 352 7.50 -65.17 21.39
CA LEU A 352 6.44 -66.17 21.28
C LEU A 352 5.65 -66.28 22.59
N MET A 353 6.31 -66.18 23.75
CA MET A 353 5.62 -66.14 25.05
C MET A 353 4.90 -64.81 25.27
N LYS A 354 5.45 -63.68 24.82
CA LYS A 354 4.80 -62.37 24.86
C LYS A 354 3.61 -62.34 23.92
N GLU A 355 3.74 -62.83 22.70
CA GLU A 355 2.65 -62.98 21.73
C GLU A 355 1.58 -63.93 22.28
N ARG A 356 1.96 -65.04 22.93
CA ARG A 356 0.99 -65.88 23.65
C ARG A 356 0.37 -65.18 24.86
N LEU A 357 1.12 -64.38 25.60
CA LEU A 357 0.63 -63.58 26.71
C LEU A 357 -0.28 -62.46 26.22
N GLU A 358 0.01 -61.87 25.08
CA GLU A 358 -0.71 -60.78 24.43
C GLU A 358 -2.01 -61.34 23.83
N VAL A 359 -1.97 -62.52 23.20
CA VAL A 359 -3.17 -63.27 22.84
C VAL A 359 -3.97 -63.67 24.08
N LEU A 360 -3.32 -64.09 25.17
CA LEU A 360 -4.02 -64.42 26.41
C LEU A 360 -4.60 -63.19 27.11
N GLU A 361 -3.90 -62.05 27.08
CA GLU A 361 -4.32 -60.74 27.60
C GLU A 361 -5.44 -60.18 26.75
N GLU A 362 -5.39 -60.31 25.42
CA GLU A 362 -6.47 -59.98 24.50
C GLU A 362 -7.69 -60.86 24.78
N VAL A 363 -7.51 -62.18 24.95
CA VAL A 363 -8.60 -63.08 25.36
C VAL A 363 -9.12 -62.73 26.77
N LEU A 364 -8.26 -62.32 27.70
CA LEU A 364 -8.66 -61.89 29.05
C LEU A 364 -9.40 -60.56 29.00
N ASP A 365 -8.97 -59.64 28.16
CA ASP A 365 -9.55 -58.33 27.97
C ASP A 365 -10.87 -58.41 27.22
N ASP A 366 -10.99 -59.29 26.23
CA ASP A 366 -12.25 -59.64 25.57
C ASP A 366 -13.22 -60.28 26.57
N ARG A 367 -12.75 -61.20 27.42
CA ARG A 367 -13.57 -61.79 28.48
C ARG A 367 -13.95 -60.78 29.55
N ASN A 368 -13.03 -59.88 29.93
CA ASN A 368 -13.32 -58.81 30.89
C ASN A 368 -14.31 -57.82 30.28
N ARG A 369 -14.18 -57.45 29.01
CA ARG A 369 -15.16 -56.63 28.29
C ARG A 369 -16.52 -57.32 28.21
N ALA A 370 -16.56 -58.63 27.97
CA ALA A 370 -17.79 -59.40 28.01
C ALA A 370 -18.41 -59.40 29.42
N VAL A 371 -17.62 -59.61 30.47
CA VAL A 371 -18.07 -59.55 31.88
C VAL A 371 -18.52 -58.15 32.27
N GLU A 372 -17.82 -57.10 31.85
CA GLU A 372 -18.18 -55.70 32.07
C GLU A 372 -19.49 -55.37 31.36
N SER A 373 -19.68 -55.88 30.14
CA SER A 373 -20.91 -55.72 29.37
C SER A 373 -22.08 -56.44 30.03
N LEU A 374 -21.87 -57.67 30.53
CA LEU A 374 -22.86 -58.40 31.32
C LEU A 374 -23.20 -57.65 32.62
N ARG A 375 -22.21 -57.09 33.32
CA ARG A 375 -22.43 -56.25 34.50
C ARG A 375 -23.21 -54.97 34.18
N ARG A 376 -22.97 -54.35 33.03
CA ARG A 376 -23.74 -53.17 32.58
C ARG A 376 -25.18 -53.54 32.27
N LEU A 377 -25.42 -54.69 31.66
CA LEU A 377 -26.77 -55.22 31.41
C LEU A 377 -27.49 -55.54 32.73
N GLU A 378 -26.77 -56.10 33.71
CA GLU A 378 -27.27 -56.35 35.07
C GLU A 378 -27.65 -55.04 35.79
N VAL A 379 -26.83 -53.98 35.68
CA VAL A 379 -27.14 -52.64 36.22
C VAL A 379 -28.36 -52.01 35.53
N LEU A 380 -28.58 -52.30 34.25
CA LEU A 380 -29.77 -51.88 33.49
C LEU A 380 -31.01 -52.74 33.80
N GLY A 381 -30.88 -53.71 34.71
CA GLY A 381 -31.99 -54.55 35.17
C GLY A 381 -32.34 -55.72 34.24
N VAL A 382 -31.53 -55.96 33.21
CA VAL A 382 -31.72 -57.08 32.28
C VAL A 382 -31.23 -58.35 32.96
N GLN A 383 -32.13 -59.33 33.13
CA GLN A 383 -31.78 -60.58 33.80
C GLN A 383 -31.14 -61.58 32.84
N ASP A 384 -30.28 -62.46 33.36
CA ASP A 384 -29.62 -63.51 32.57
C ASP A 384 -30.65 -64.39 31.81
N SER A 385 -31.85 -64.59 32.37
CA SER A 385 -32.94 -65.33 31.70
C SER A 385 -33.45 -64.62 30.45
N GLU A 386 -33.50 -63.29 30.45
CA GLU A 386 -33.96 -62.48 29.30
C GLU A 386 -32.93 -62.52 28.17
N LEU A 387 -31.62 -62.54 28.49
CA LEU A 387 -30.56 -62.68 27.49
C LEU A 387 -30.57 -64.05 26.82
N ILE A 388 -30.94 -65.10 27.54
CA ILE A 388 -31.12 -66.45 27.00
C ILE A 388 -32.35 -66.48 26.09
N GLU A 389 -33.47 -65.88 26.51
CA GLU A 389 -34.66 -65.75 25.65
C GLU A 389 -34.38 -64.95 24.37
N TRP A 390 -33.58 -63.88 24.44
CA TRP A 390 -33.19 -63.12 23.26
C TRP A 390 -32.32 -63.93 22.31
N LYS A 391 -31.40 -64.74 22.84
CA LYS A 391 -30.59 -65.65 22.04
C LYS A 391 -31.47 -66.70 21.36
N GLU A 392 -32.38 -67.33 22.10
CA GLU A 392 -33.30 -68.34 21.57
C GLU A 392 -34.21 -67.74 20.49
N LEU A 393 -34.76 -66.54 20.69
CA LEU A 393 -35.57 -65.82 19.68
C LEU A 393 -34.78 -65.47 18.41
N LEU A 394 -33.51 -65.05 18.55
CA LEU A 394 -32.65 -64.74 17.41
C LEU A 394 -32.25 -66.01 16.63
N GLU A 395 -32.01 -67.12 17.32
CA GLU A 395 -31.73 -68.42 16.71
C GLU A 395 -32.99 -69.02 16.04
N GLU A 396 -34.18 -68.88 16.63
CA GLU A 396 -35.45 -69.37 16.06
C GLU A 396 -35.87 -68.65 14.77
N GLN A 397 -35.50 -67.37 14.65
CA GLN A 397 -35.83 -66.53 13.49
C GLN A 397 -34.73 -66.55 12.41
N GLU A 398 -33.68 -67.38 12.56
CA GLU A 398 -32.47 -67.38 11.71
C GLU A 398 -31.88 -65.98 11.48
N TYR A 399 -32.02 -65.09 12.47
CA TYR A 399 -31.63 -63.70 12.33
C TYR A 399 -30.12 -63.56 12.59
N ASP A 400 -29.38 -63.06 11.60
CA ASP A 400 -27.95 -62.83 11.71
C ASP A 400 -27.65 -61.75 12.77
N ILE A 401 -26.85 -62.11 13.78
CA ILE A 401 -26.43 -61.25 14.90
C ILE A 401 -25.77 -59.97 14.40
N THR A 402 -25.06 -60.04 13.26
CA THR A 402 -24.41 -58.88 12.65
C THR A 402 -25.43 -57.87 12.13
N SER A 403 -26.50 -58.36 11.51
CA SER A 403 -27.63 -57.56 11.02
C SER A 403 -28.46 -56.97 12.17
N PHE A 404 -28.70 -57.74 13.23
CA PHE A 404 -29.36 -57.26 14.45
C PHE A 404 -28.55 -56.16 15.15
N ARG A 405 -27.23 -56.35 15.28
CA ARG A 405 -26.32 -55.32 15.83
C ARG A 405 -26.35 -54.05 15.00
N ALA A 406 -26.42 -54.14 13.67
CA ALA A 406 -26.52 -52.98 12.79
C ALA A 406 -27.85 -52.22 12.98
N GLU A 407 -28.96 -52.92 13.22
CA GLU A 407 -30.25 -52.29 13.55
C GLU A 407 -30.27 -51.66 14.94
N VAL A 408 -29.65 -52.30 15.94
CA VAL A 408 -29.50 -51.74 17.29
C VAL A 408 -28.55 -50.54 17.30
N ILE A 409 -27.47 -50.56 16.51
CA ILE A 409 -26.60 -49.39 16.28
C ILE A 409 -27.38 -48.29 15.56
N LYS A 410 -28.25 -48.63 14.61
CA LYS A 410 -29.16 -47.66 13.97
C LYS A 410 -30.09 -47.01 14.99
N LEU A 411 -30.62 -47.77 15.95
CA LEU A 411 -31.41 -47.25 17.07
C LEU A 411 -30.58 -46.37 18.03
N GLY A 412 -29.31 -46.73 18.27
CA GLY A 412 -28.36 -45.88 19.04
C GLY A 412 -28.03 -44.57 18.33
N SER A 413 -27.78 -44.61 17.02
CA SER A 413 -27.61 -43.42 16.18
C SER A 413 -28.90 -42.60 16.06
N MET A 414 -30.06 -43.21 16.32
CA MET A 414 -31.32 -42.51 16.42
C MET A 414 -31.38 -41.64 17.68
N TYR A 415 -30.69 -42.01 18.75
CA TYR A 415 -30.56 -41.19 19.96
C TYR A 415 -29.65 -39.99 19.74
N GLU A 416 -28.53 -40.17 19.03
CA GLU A 416 -27.65 -39.07 18.59
C GLU A 416 -28.35 -38.15 17.59
N LEU A 417 -29.11 -38.71 16.64
CA LEU A 417 -29.95 -37.94 15.72
C LEU A 417 -31.07 -37.22 16.48
N VAL A 418 -31.66 -37.84 17.50
CA VAL A 418 -32.64 -37.19 18.37
C VAL A 418 -31.97 -36.09 19.18
N GLU A 419 -30.77 -36.26 19.72
CA GLU A 419 -30.05 -35.22 20.47
C GLU A 419 -29.63 -34.06 19.56
N GLU A 420 -29.11 -34.35 18.35
CA GLU A 420 -28.82 -33.35 17.32
C GLU A 420 -30.08 -32.59 16.91
N LYS A 421 -31.19 -33.31 16.66
CA LYS A 421 -32.47 -32.68 16.32
C LYS A 421 -33.10 -31.97 17.50
N THR A 422 -32.89 -32.42 18.73
CA THR A 422 -33.38 -31.76 19.95
C THR A 422 -32.59 -30.48 20.19
N SER A 423 -31.27 -30.49 19.99
CA SER A 423 -30.43 -29.28 20.02
C SER A 423 -30.83 -28.30 18.91
N TYR A 424 -31.08 -28.80 17.69
CA TYR A 424 -31.56 -27.97 16.58
C TYR A 424 -32.96 -27.42 16.84
N ILE A 425 -33.86 -28.20 17.45
CA ILE A 425 -35.18 -27.75 17.89
C ILE A 425 -35.04 -26.71 18.99
N SER A 426 -34.17 -26.90 20.00
CA SER A 426 -33.93 -25.90 21.04
C SER A 426 -33.33 -24.60 20.50
N GLU A 427 -32.45 -24.68 19.48
CA GLU A 427 -31.95 -23.50 18.76
C GLU A 427 -33.07 -22.80 17.98
N LEU A 428 -33.92 -23.58 17.30
CA LEU A 428 -35.08 -23.03 16.60
C LEU A 428 -36.12 -22.44 17.56
N GLU A 429 -36.36 -23.05 18.71
CA GLU A 429 -37.23 -22.54 19.78
C GLU A 429 -36.64 -21.28 20.41
N ALA A 430 -35.32 -21.22 20.63
CA ALA A 430 -34.66 -19.99 21.09
C ALA A 430 -34.80 -18.87 20.06
N ARG A 431 -34.66 -19.20 18.77
CA ARG A 431 -34.85 -18.25 17.67
C ARG A 431 -36.32 -17.86 17.49
N GLU A 432 -37.24 -18.79 17.69
CA GLU A 432 -38.68 -18.54 17.68
C GLU A 432 -39.06 -17.64 18.84
N ASN A 433 -38.58 -17.90 20.06
CA ASN A 433 -38.77 -17.03 21.23
C ASN A 433 -38.16 -15.64 21.01
N GLN A 434 -36.99 -15.53 20.36
CA GLN A 434 -36.38 -14.25 20.01
C GLN A 434 -37.20 -13.51 18.95
N LEU A 435 -37.71 -14.22 17.94
CA LEU A 435 -38.60 -13.66 16.92
C LEU A 435 -39.95 -13.29 17.52
N GLU A 436 -40.48 -14.06 18.46
CA GLU A 436 -41.75 -13.80 19.13
C GLU A 436 -41.61 -12.60 20.09
N SER A 437 -40.48 -12.47 20.78
CA SER A 437 -40.10 -11.27 21.52
C SER A 437 -39.99 -10.05 20.58
N SER A 438 -39.36 -10.22 19.41
CA SER A 438 -39.27 -9.16 18.40
C SER A 438 -40.64 -8.80 17.81
N ILE A 439 -41.50 -9.79 17.57
CA ILE A 439 -42.89 -9.60 17.12
C ILE A 439 -43.69 -8.90 18.22
N GLN A 440 -43.49 -9.25 19.48
CA GLN A 440 -44.17 -8.60 20.60
C GLN A 440 -43.68 -7.17 20.78
N GLU A 441 -42.38 -6.90 20.63
CA GLU A 441 -41.83 -5.55 20.61
C GLU A 441 -42.38 -4.74 19.44
N LEU A 442 -42.44 -5.34 18.23
CA LEU A 442 -43.05 -4.73 17.06
C LEU A 442 -44.56 -4.50 17.24
N LYS A 443 -45.29 -5.43 17.87
CA LYS A 443 -46.71 -5.26 18.22
C LYS A 443 -46.88 -4.12 19.23
N ASN A 444 -46.03 -4.07 20.25
CA ASN A 444 -46.03 -2.99 21.24
C ASN A 444 -45.72 -1.65 20.57
N ARG A 445 -44.81 -1.63 19.59
CA ARG A 445 -44.46 -0.44 18.82
C ARG A 445 -45.56 -0.05 17.84
N ILE A 446 -46.24 -1.00 17.22
CA ILE A 446 -47.44 -0.78 16.40
C ILE A 446 -48.57 -0.24 17.27
N SER A 447 -48.82 -0.79 18.47
CA SER A 447 -49.84 -0.28 19.38
C SER A 447 -49.48 1.10 19.91
N ALA A 448 -48.19 1.38 20.16
CA ALA A 448 -47.73 2.71 20.54
C ALA A 448 -47.90 3.70 19.37
N LEU A 449 -47.59 3.28 18.15
CA LEU A 449 -47.81 4.07 16.94
C LEU A 449 -49.30 4.27 16.62
N GLN A 450 -50.15 3.29 16.92
CA GLN A 450 -51.60 3.41 16.82
C GLN A 450 -52.12 4.37 17.88
N ALA A 451 -51.65 4.28 19.13
CA ALA A 451 -52.00 5.24 20.17
C ALA A 451 -51.54 6.66 19.82
N THR A 452 -50.34 6.84 19.24
CA THR A 452 -49.91 8.16 18.78
C THR A 452 -50.67 8.62 17.54
N LEU A 453 -51.06 7.72 16.63
CA LEU A 453 -51.96 8.03 15.51
C LEU A 453 -53.35 8.41 15.99
N ASP A 454 -53.88 7.76 17.02
CA ASP A 454 -55.17 8.08 17.61
C ASP A 454 -55.10 9.43 18.33
N ILE A 455 -54.02 9.71 19.07
CA ILE A 455 -53.77 11.05 19.65
C ILE A 455 -53.64 12.11 18.55
N LEU A 456 -52.91 11.82 17.46
CA LEU A 456 -52.79 12.71 16.31
C LEU A 456 -54.14 12.89 15.62
N ARG A 457 -54.95 11.84 15.52
CA ARG A 457 -56.27 11.88 14.91
C ARG A 457 -57.24 12.67 15.76
N GLU A 458 -57.27 12.47 17.08
CA GLU A 458 -58.02 13.29 18.02
C GLU A 458 -57.54 14.75 18.01
N SER A 459 -56.23 14.97 17.90
CA SER A 459 -55.67 16.32 17.77
C SER A 459 -56.05 16.95 16.45
N ILE A 460 -56.02 16.21 15.34
CA ILE A 460 -56.45 16.67 14.02
C ILE A 460 -57.95 16.91 14.04
N GLU A 461 -58.76 16.04 14.61
CA GLU A 461 -60.21 16.21 14.72
C GLU A 461 -60.53 17.42 15.59
N SER A 462 -59.88 17.58 16.75
CA SER A 462 -59.99 18.76 17.61
C SER A 462 -59.57 20.05 16.90
N GLU A 463 -58.45 20.05 16.18
CA GLU A 463 -58.03 21.22 15.39
C GLU A 463 -58.93 21.44 14.17
N THR A 464 -59.45 20.39 13.54
CA THR A 464 -60.41 20.50 12.43
C THR A 464 -61.75 21.02 12.92
N GLU A 465 -62.13 20.71 14.16
CA GLU A 465 -63.35 21.17 14.81
C GLU A 465 -63.19 22.61 15.31
N LYS A 466 -62.00 23.00 15.79
CA LYS A 466 -61.63 24.41 16.00
C LYS A 466 -61.60 25.18 14.69
N ILE A 467 -61.03 24.63 13.62
CA ILE A 467 -61.03 25.24 12.28
C ILE A 467 -62.46 25.34 11.77
N ARG A 468 -63.31 24.32 11.94
CA ARG A 468 -64.74 24.40 11.60
C ARG A 468 -65.46 25.44 12.44
N ALA A 469 -65.21 25.52 13.74
CA ALA A 469 -65.81 26.54 14.58
C ALA A 469 -65.35 27.94 14.17
N VAL A 470 -64.07 28.12 13.81
CA VAL A 470 -63.52 29.37 13.27
C VAL A 470 -64.08 29.66 11.89
N VAL A 471 -64.25 28.67 11.02
CA VAL A 471 -64.85 28.79 9.68
C VAL A 471 -66.34 29.10 9.79
N ASP A 472 -67.06 28.48 10.71
CA ASP A 472 -68.47 28.76 11.01
C ASP A 472 -68.62 30.14 11.64
N ASP A 473 -67.70 30.56 12.52
CA ASP A 473 -67.64 31.92 13.06
C ASP A 473 -67.25 32.93 11.98
N PHE A 474 -66.36 32.56 11.04
CA PHE A 474 -66.04 33.35 9.86
C PHE A 474 -67.24 33.44 8.93
N GLU A 475 -67.95 32.35 8.70
CA GLU A 475 -69.11 32.28 7.83
C GLU A 475 -70.27 33.04 8.46
N ARG A 476 -70.51 32.93 9.77
CA ARG A 476 -71.39 33.81 10.55
C ARG A 476 -70.92 35.26 10.51
N TYR A 477 -69.63 35.53 10.56
CA TYR A 477 -69.08 36.87 10.38
C TYR A 477 -69.26 37.38 8.95
N PHE A 478 -69.29 36.52 7.92
CA PHE A 478 -69.54 36.93 6.54
C PHE A 478 -71.04 37.03 6.21
N THR A 479 -71.89 36.25 6.88
CA THR A 479 -73.34 36.14 6.59
C THR A 479 -74.24 36.84 7.62
N SER A 480 -73.72 37.25 8.79
CA SER A 480 -74.47 38.02 9.80
C SER A 480 -75.04 39.31 9.16
N PRO A 481 -76.38 39.47 9.14
CA PRO A 481 -77.03 40.62 8.50
C PRO A 481 -76.75 41.97 9.19
N GLU A 482 -76.36 41.96 10.47
CA GLU A 482 -76.28 43.17 11.30
C GLU A 482 -74.85 43.57 11.70
N THR A 483 -73.90 42.63 11.76
CA THR A 483 -72.53 42.87 12.32
C THR A 483 -71.37 42.31 11.49
N GLY A 484 -71.67 41.58 10.42
CA GLY A 484 -70.69 40.86 9.60
C GLY A 484 -69.98 41.68 8.52
N PHE A 485 -68.93 41.11 7.90
CA PHE A 485 -68.14 41.70 6.81
C PHE A 485 -69.01 42.18 5.65
N LYS A 486 -70.09 41.46 5.31
CA LYS A 486 -71.00 41.86 4.23
C LYS A 486 -71.80 43.11 4.60
N SER A 487 -72.23 43.26 5.85
CA SER A 487 -72.88 44.48 6.39
C SER A 487 -71.91 45.63 6.66
N ARG A 488 -70.64 45.35 7.04
CA ARG A 488 -69.60 46.39 7.15
C ARG A 488 -69.12 46.85 5.78
N SER A 489 -68.95 45.94 4.83
CA SER A 489 -68.66 46.28 3.44
C SER A 489 -69.85 46.99 2.82
N ARG A 490 -71.10 46.63 3.15
CA ARG A 490 -72.27 47.44 2.77
C ARG A 490 -72.23 48.82 3.39
N ARG A 491 -71.96 48.98 4.68
CA ARG A 491 -71.81 50.32 5.31
C ARG A 491 -70.66 51.12 4.71
N ILE A 492 -69.51 50.51 4.44
CA ILE A 492 -68.38 51.19 3.81
C ILE A 492 -68.73 51.57 2.36
N VAL A 493 -69.40 50.69 1.62
CA VAL A 493 -69.89 51.00 0.27
C VAL A 493 -70.99 52.06 0.31
N ASP A 494 -71.90 52.01 1.27
CA ASP A 494 -72.99 52.98 1.45
C ASP A 494 -72.43 54.33 1.93
N ASP A 495 -71.40 54.36 2.78
CA ASP A 495 -70.67 55.56 3.18
C ASP A 495 -69.82 56.12 2.04
N ILE A 496 -69.17 55.27 1.23
CA ILE A 496 -68.46 55.68 0.02
C ILE A 496 -69.46 56.22 -1.01
N VAL A 497 -70.62 55.57 -1.19
CA VAL A 497 -71.67 56.03 -2.09
C VAL A 497 -72.29 57.33 -1.57
N ALA A 498 -72.52 57.47 -0.27
CA ALA A 498 -73.01 58.71 0.33
C ALA A 498 -71.99 59.84 0.17
N ASN A 499 -70.71 59.59 0.44
CA ASN A 499 -69.63 60.57 0.23
C ASN A 499 -69.44 60.91 -1.25
N LEU A 500 -69.49 59.93 -2.15
CA LEU A 500 -69.47 60.18 -3.60
C LEU A 500 -70.70 60.96 -4.06
N THR A 501 -71.86 60.73 -3.46
CA THR A 501 -73.09 61.48 -3.77
C THR A 501 -72.98 62.93 -3.30
N ILE A 502 -72.40 63.17 -2.11
CA ILE A 502 -72.10 64.51 -1.60
C ILE A 502 -71.09 65.21 -2.50
N ILE A 503 -69.96 64.55 -2.83
CA ILE A 503 -68.94 65.10 -3.73
C ILE A 503 -69.55 65.39 -5.11
N LEU A 504 -70.36 64.50 -5.67
CA LEU A 504 -71.04 64.73 -6.95
C LEU A 504 -72.05 65.88 -6.88
N GLN A 505 -72.73 66.07 -5.74
CA GLN A 505 -73.62 67.23 -5.53
C GLN A 505 -72.86 68.54 -5.38
N GLU A 506 -71.74 68.54 -4.66
CA GLU A 506 -70.85 69.70 -4.52
C GLU A 506 -70.21 70.05 -5.87
N THR A 507 -69.67 69.07 -6.59
CA THR A 507 -69.07 69.28 -7.92
C THR A 507 -70.11 69.75 -8.93
N ARG A 508 -71.35 69.22 -8.86
CA ARG A 508 -72.46 69.68 -9.71
C ARG A 508 -72.89 71.10 -9.36
N SER A 509 -72.92 71.46 -8.08
CA SER A 509 -73.23 72.82 -7.64
C SER A 509 -72.15 73.81 -8.09
N GLU A 510 -70.87 73.44 -7.99
CA GLU A 510 -69.76 74.24 -8.52
C GLU A 510 -69.86 74.39 -10.04
N TRP A 511 -70.22 73.33 -10.76
CA TRP A 511 -70.40 73.39 -12.22
C TRP A 511 -71.60 74.24 -12.62
N ASP A 512 -72.71 74.18 -11.88
CA ASP A 512 -73.89 75.01 -12.14
C ASP A 512 -73.56 76.49 -11.86
N GLU A 513 -72.81 76.81 -10.80
CA GLU A 513 -72.30 78.16 -10.52
C GLU A 513 -71.32 78.66 -11.61
N ASP A 514 -70.39 77.81 -12.06
CA ASP A 514 -69.45 78.14 -13.13
C ASP A 514 -70.14 78.33 -14.48
N LEU A 515 -71.17 77.51 -14.78
CA LEU A 515 -72.00 77.65 -15.97
C LEU A 515 -72.81 78.95 -15.94
N GLU A 516 -73.40 79.31 -14.80
CA GLU A 516 -74.13 80.57 -14.63
C GLU A 516 -73.19 81.78 -14.72
N ALA A 517 -71.97 81.68 -14.20
CA ALA A 517 -70.94 82.70 -14.36
C ALA A 517 -70.49 82.83 -15.82
N LEU A 518 -70.33 81.72 -16.54
CA LEU A 518 -69.99 81.70 -17.95
C LEU A 518 -71.12 82.30 -18.81
N GLU A 519 -72.37 81.93 -18.56
CA GLU A 519 -73.54 82.45 -19.26
C GLU A 519 -73.67 83.97 -19.07
N ASN A 520 -73.50 84.46 -17.83
CA ASN A 520 -73.44 85.89 -17.53
C ASN A 520 -72.27 86.61 -18.24
N THR A 521 -71.13 85.92 -18.40
CA THR A 521 -69.96 86.50 -19.08
C THR A 521 -70.18 86.57 -20.58
N VAL A 522 -70.76 85.52 -21.19
CA VAL A 522 -71.12 85.47 -22.60
C VAL A 522 -72.17 86.54 -22.92
N GLU A 523 -73.19 86.70 -22.08
CA GLU A 523 -74.21 87.73 -22.29
C GLU A 523 -73.64 89.14 -22.22
N LYS A 524 -72.72 89.42 -21.29
CA LYS A 524 -71.99 90.70 -21.25
C LYS A 524 -71.15 90.92 -22.51
N VAL A 525 -70.44 89.91 -23.00
CA VAL A 525 -69.64 90.02 -24.22
C VAL A 525 -70.52 90.29 -25.45
N LEU A 526 -71.68 89.64 -25.56
CA LEU A 526 -72.64 89.91 -26.64
C LEU A 526 -73.18 91.34 -26.59
N GLN A 527 -73.57 91.83 -25.40
CA GLN A 527 -74.02 93.22 -25.22
C GLN A 527 -72.94 94.24 -25.58
N GLU A 528 -71.68 93.99 -25.20
CA GLU A 528 -70.56 94.86 -25.55
C GLU A 528 -70.29 94.85 -27.07
N THR A 529 -70.42 93.68 -27.72
CA THR A 529 -70.23 93.51 -29.16
C THR A 529 -71.32 94.23 -29.97
N ASP A 530 -72.58 94.12 -29.56
CA ASP A 530 -73.69 94.87 -30.17
C ASP A 530 -73.54 96.37 -30.00
N ARG A 531 -73.06 96.82 -28.84
CA ARG A 531 -72.74 98.23 -28.59
C ARG A 531 -71.60 98.72 -29.48
N ILE A 532 -70.54 97.92 -29.68
CA ILE A 532 -69.43 98.27 -30.59
C ILE A 532 -69.91 98.33 -32.04
N LEU A 533 -70.71 97.36 -32.50
CA LEU A 533 -71.27 97.34 -33.85
C LEU A 533 -72.22 98.54 -34.09
N ALA A 534 -73.09 98.88 -33.13
CA ALA A 534 -73.96 100.04 -33.23
C ALA A 534 -73.18 101.37 -33.27
N ASN A 535 -72.08 101.47 -32.50
CA ASN A 535 -71.20 102.64 -32.52
C ASN A 535 -70.35 102.71 -33.81
N ALA A 536 -69.90 101.59 -34.34
CA ALA A 536 -69.19 101.54 -35.63
C ALA A 536 -70.12 101.89 -36.80
N TYR A 537 -71.38 101.46 -36.76
CA TYR A 537 -72.39 101.77 -37.78
C TYR A 537 -72.83 103.24 -37.73
N SER A 538 -73.04 103.80 -36.54
CA SER A 538 -73.36 105.23 -36.39
C SER A 538 -72.17 106.14 -36.75
N GLY A 539 -70.95 105.75 -36.40
CA GLY A 539 -69.72 106.42 -36.86
C GLY A 539 -69.51 106.33 -38.38
N GLY A 540 -69.75 105.17 -38.98
CA GLY A 540 -69.65 104.97 -40.44
C GLY A 540 -70.67 105.77 -41.24
N ARG A 541 -71.88 105.97 -40.70
CA ARG A 541 -72.93 106.82 -41.30
C ARG A 541 -72.56 108.31 -41.28
N LEU A 542 -71.83 108.76 -40.26
CA LEU A 542 -71.33 110.14 -40.12
C LEU A 542 -70.20 110.49 -41.11
N VAL A 543 -69.44 109.50 -41.59
CA VAL A 543 -68.26 109.71 -42.47
C VAL A 543 -68.61 109.59 -43.97
N GLY A 544 -69.89 109.41 -44.33
CA GLY A 544 -70.40 109.51 -45.71
C GLY A 544 -69.91 108.44 -46.70
N ARG A 545 -68.95 107.58 -46.32
CA ARG A 545 -68.39 106.53 -47.20
C ARG A 545 -69.20 105.23 -47.22
N PHE A 546 -70.03 104.96 -46.20
CA PHE A 546 -70.84 103.73 -46.13
C PHE A 546 -72.18 103.79 -46.88
N HIS A 547 -72.64 104.97 -47.31
CA HIS A 547 -73.88 105.08 -48.11
C HIS A 547 -73.78 104.33 -49.45
N SER A 548 -72.60 104.28 -50.04
CA SER A 548 -72.36 103.56 -51.31
C SER A 548 -72.40 102.02 -51.18
N LEU A 549 -72.25 101.47 -49.97
CA LEU A 549 -72.29 100.02 -49.70
C LEU A 549 -73.62 99.55 -49.10
N GLU A 550 -74.51 100.49 -48.76
CA GLU A 550 -75.82 100.20 -48.18
C GLU A 550 -76.68 99.28 -49.06
N PRO A 551 -76.73 99.44 -50.40
CA PRO A 551 -77.45 98.49 -51.26
C PRO A 551 -76.91 97.06 -51.17
N ILE A 552 -75.60 96.86 -50.95
CA ILE A 552 -74.98 95.53 -50.84
C ILE A 552 -75.29 94.90 -49.48
N PHE A 553 -75.24 95.67 -48.40
CA PHE A 553 -75.59 95.18 -47.06
C PHE A 553 -77.06 94.76 -46.98
N LYS A 554 -77.95 95.51 -47.63
CA LYS A 554 -79.36 95.12 -47.77
C LYS A 554 -79.51 93.82 -48.57
N LEU A 555 -78.76 93.67 -49.68
CA LEU A 555 -78.72 92.43 -50.48
C LEU A 555 -78.25 91.21 -49.69
N LEU A 556 -77.22 91.35 -48.84
CA LEU A 556 -76.71 90.27 -47.98
C LEU A 556 -77.63 89.89 -46.82
N ARG A 557 -78.53 90.80 -46.40
CA ARG A 557 -79.55 90.56 -45.38
C ARG A 557 -80.91 90.14 -45.96
N GLU A 558 -80.98 89.91 -47.28
CA GLU A 558 -82.20 89.60 -48.02
C GLU A 558 -83.28 90.72 -47.93
N GLU A 559 -82.88 91.96 -47.66
CA GLU A 559 -83.79 93.10 -47.65
C GLU A 559 -84.07 93.58 -49.10
N PRO A 560 -85.30 94.03 -49.43
CA PRO A 560 -85.66 94.42 -50.79
C PRO A 560 -84.92 95.69 -51.22
N VAL A 561 -84.12 95.59 -52.28
CA VAL A 561 -83.36 96.70 -52.89
C VAL A 561 -83.84 96.93 -54.32
N GLN A 562 -83.98 98.19 -54.74
CA GLN A 562 -84.34 98.49 -56.13
C GLN A 562 -83.23 97.97 -57.06
N LYS A 563 -83.62 97.31 -58.16
CA LYS A 563 -82.69 96.62 -59.06
C LYS A 563 -81.54 97.53 -59.54
N THR A 564 -81.82 98.80 -59.77
CA THR A 564 -80.83 99.84 -60.12
C THR A 564 -79.84 100.15 -58.99
N GLU A 565 -80.31 100.30 -57.74
CA GLU A 565 -79.45 100.50 -56.57
C GLU A 565 -78.57 99.28 -56.28
N ALA A 566 -79.13 98.08 -56.42
CA ALA A 566 -78.40 96.82 -56.31
C ALA A 566 -77.30 96.72 -57.36
N LEU A 567 -77.60 97.03 -58.62
CA LEU A 567 -76.62 97.04 -59.72
C LEU A 567 -75.51 98.06 -59.49
N ILE A 568 -75.84 99.29 -59.06
CA ILE A 568 -74.84 100.32 -58.73
C ILE A 568 -73.95 99.85 -57.56
N GLY A 569 -74.54 99.25 -56.52
CA GLY A 569 -73.80 98.67 -55.40
C GLY A 569 -72.82 97.60 -55.86
N VAL A 570 -73.30 96.61 -56.64
CA VAL A 570 -72.46 95.54 -57.19
C VAL A 570 -71.38 96.07 -58.12
N LEU A 571 -71.68 97.03 -59.00
CA LEU A 571 -70.68 97.68 -59.86
C LEU A 571 -69.59 98.38 -59.04
N THR A 572 -69.98 99.08 -57.98
CA THR A 572 -69.03 99.76 -57.09
C THR A 572 -68.13 98.74 -56.38
N MET A 573 -68.70 97.64 -55.89
CA MET A 573 -67.93 96.55 -55.28
C MET A 573 -66.96 95.89 -56.26
N LEU A 574 -67.42 95.59 -57.47
CA LEU A 574 -66.59 95.00 -58.52
C LEU A 574 -65.47 95.96 -58.94
N ALA A 575 -65.71 97.27 -58.97
CA ALA A 575 -64.65 98.25 -59.22
C ALA A 575 -63.57 98.22 -58.11
N TYR A 576 -63.98 98.12 -56.83
CA TYR A 576 -63.02 97.96 -55.73
C TYR A 576 -62.29 96.62 -55.75
N ILE A 577 -62.99 95.52 -56.06
CA ILE A 577 -62.39 94.19 -56.20
C ILE A 577 -61.40 94.18 -57.37
N LYS A 578 -61.72 94.82 -58.49
CA LYS A 578 -60.80 95.01 -59.63
C LYS A 578 -59.53 95.71 -59.19
N ILE A 579 -59.64 96.84 -58.49
CA ILE A 579 -58.47 97.58 -57.98
C ILE A 579 -57.63 96.70 -57.04
N TRP A 580 -58.28 95.90 -56.20
CA TRP A 580 -57.61 95.00 -55.28
C TRP A 580 -56.94 93.81 -56.00
N LEU A 581 -57.61 93.19 -56.98
CA LEU A 581 -57.07 92.11 -57.80
C LEU A 581 -55.88 92.61 -58.63
N GLY A 582 -55.98 93.78 -59.26
CA GLY A 582 -54.87 94.38 -60.00
C GLY A 582 -53.67 94.75 -59.12
N LYS A 583 -53.88 94.95 -57.81
CA LYS A 583 -52.77 95.17 -56.85
C LYS A 583 -52.12 93.88 -56.36
N ASN A 584 -52.88 92.79 -56.24
CA ASN A 584 -52.42 91.58 -55.54
C ASN A 584 -52.25 90.35 -56.46
N TYR A 585 -52.74 90.41 -57.69
CA TYR A 585 -52.74 89.31 -58.67
C TYR A 585 -52.43 89.82 -60.08
N SER A 586 -52.35 88.93 -61.08
CA SER A 586 -52.00 89.30 -62.46
C SER A 586 -53.07 90.18 -63.13
N ASN A 587 -52.63 91.07 -64.03
CA ASN A 587 -53.51 92.00 -64.74
C ASN A 587 -54.62 91.29 -65.55
N GLU A 588 -54.40 90.08 -66.04
CA GLU A 588 -55.42 89.30 -66.76
C GLU A 588 -56.69 89.08 -65.92
N LEU A 589 -56.56 88.82 -64.61
CA LEU A 589 -57.72 88.62 -63.73
C LEU A 589 -58.51 89.92 -63.53
N ALA A 590 -57.80 91.05 -63.39
CA ALA A 590 -58.43 92.37 -63.29
C ALA A 590 -59.13 92.78 -64.60
N GLU A 591 -58.61 92.37 -65.77
CA GLU A 591 -59.27 92.57 -67.07
C GLU A 591 -60.56 91.75 -67.20
N SER A 592 -60.64 90.53 -66.65
CA SER A 592 -61.91 89.79 -66.60
C SER A 592 -63.02 90.55 -65.85
N CYS A 593 -62.66 91.27 -64.78
CA CYS A 593 -63.62 92.14 -64.09
C CYS A 593 -64.10 93.29 -64.98
N ASP A 594 -63.29 93.80 -65.91
CA ASP A 594 -63.73 94.82 -66.87
C ASP A 594 -64.81 94.31 -67.81
N ILE A 595 -64.70 93.07 -68.27
CA ILE A 595 -65.74 92.45 -69.13
C ILE A 595 -67.08 92.37 -68.39
N VAL A 596 -67.05 92.02 -67.09
CA VAL A 596 -68.25 91.94 -66.26
C VAL A 596 -68.80 93.33 -65.94
N ILE A 597 -67.93 94.29 -65.58
CA ILE A 597 -68.31 95.68 -65.33
C ILE A 597 -68.91 96.30 -66.60
N GLU A 598 -68.32 96.09 -67.78
CA GLU A 598 -68.86 96.58 -69.05
C GLU A 598 -70.21 95.95 -69.39
N ARG A 599 -70.41 94.65 -69.17
CA ARG A 599 -71.72 94.00 -69.37
C ARG A 599 -72.77 94.59 -68.42
N LEU A 600 -72.46 94.68 -67.13
CA LEU A 600 -73.39 95.22 -66.13
C LEU A 600 -73.67 96.71 -66.36
N THR A 601 -72.70 97.47 -66.88
CA THR A 601 -72.86 98.90 -67.21
C THR A 601 -73.68 99.07 -68.49
N ARG A 602 -73.57 98.16 -69.46
CA ARG A 602 -74.44 98.13 -70.64
C ARG A 602 -75.88 97.79 -70.27
N ASP A 603 -76.07 96.79 -69.42
CA ASP A 603 -77.39 96.45 -68.88
C ASP A 603 -77.99 97.63 -68.09
N LEU A 604 -77.15 98.41 -67.38
CA LEU A 604 -77.58 99.65 -66.74
C LEU A 604 -77.97 100.74 -67.76
N GLY A 605 -77.26 100.81 -68.89
CA GLY A 605 -77.53 101.75 -69.99
C GLY A 605 -78.82 101.44 -70.76
N GLU A 606 -79.17 100.16 -70.93
CA GLU A 606 -80.47 99.74 -71.51
C GLU A 606 -81.66 100.09 -70.59
N PHE A 607 -81.43 100.30 -69.29
CA PHE A 607 -82.45 100.77 -68.34
C PHE A 607 -82.69 102.30 -68.38
N TYR A 608 -81.83 103.07 -69.05
CA TYR A 608 -81.90 104.53 -69.17
C TYR A 608 -82.17 105.04 -70.61
N GLN A 609 -82.44 104.14 -71.56
CA GLN A 609 -83.18 104.43 -72.82
C GLN A 609 -84.64 103.99 -72.65
#